data_AF-A0A329ZAD6-F1
#
_entry.id   AF-A0A329ZAD6-F1
#
_cell.length_a   1.000
_cell.length_b   1.000
_cell.length_c   1.000
_cell.angle_alpha   90.00
_cell.angle_beta   90.00
_cell.angle_gamma   90.00
#
_symmetry.space_group_name_H-M   'P 1'
#
loop_
_entity.id
_entity.type
_entity.pdbx_description
1 polymer ?
#
loop_
_entity_poly.entity_id
_entity_poly.type
_entity_poly.pdbx_seq_one_letter_code
_entity_poly.pdbx_strand_id
1 'polypeptide(L)'
;MQDSALRQKIAEKMQEYLRLLKAKTTSIEANKVTESQVLEYFKENPQIRKVYKGYFDKEFTHIKANHPDIVKSWKYYQEFERMCEELDK
;
A
#
# COMPACT_ATOMS: atom_id res chain seq x y z
N MET A 1 -45.75 -24.65 -1.57
CA MET A 1 -44.99 -24.56 -2.83
C MET A 1 -44.45 -23.15 -3.13
N GLN A 2 -45.24 -22.07 -3.06
CA GLN A 2 -44.74 -20.70 -3.34
C GLN A 2 -43.63 -20.23 -2.38
N ASP A 3 -43.72 -20.58 -1.09
CA ASP A 3 -42.73 -20.15 -0.09
C ASP A 3 -41.35 -20.81 -0.28
N SER A 4 -41.29 -22.06 -0.76
CA SER A 4 -40.01 -22.73 -1.03
C SER A 4 -39.31 -22.16 -2.27
N ALA A 5 -40.07 -21.81 -3.31
CA ALA A 5 -39.53 -21.18 -4.52
C ALA A 5 -38.99 -19.76 -4.23
N LEU A 6 -39.66 -19.01 -3.36
CA LEU A 6 -39.17 -17.70 -2.92
C LEU A 6 -37.89 -17.82 -2.09
N ARG A 7 -37.84 -18.75 -1.14
CA ARG A 7 -36.64 -19.04 -0.34
C ARG A 7 -35.45 -19.44 -1.21
N GLN A 8 -35.68 -20.27 -2.24
CA GLN A 8 -34.65 -20.68 -3.19
C GLN A 8 -34.08 -19.49 -3.95
N LYS A 9 -34.93 -18.62 -4.51
CA LYS A 9 -34.48 -17.40 -5.21
C LYS A 9 -33.69 -16.45 -4.31
N ILE A 10 -34.08 -16.32 -3.04
CA ILE A 10 -33.35 -15.50 -2.06
C ILE A 10 -31.98 -16.13 -1.79
N ALA A 11 -31.90 -17.44 -1.59
CA ALA A 11 -30.64 -18.15 -1.37
C ALA A 11 -29.68 -18.00 -2.56
N GLU A 12 -30.18 -18.16 -3.79
CA GLU A 12 -29.40 -17.96 -5.02
C GLU A 12 -28.86 -16.53 -5.12
N LYS A 13 -29.69 -15.54 -4.84
CA LYS A 13 -29.27 -14.13 -4.86
C LYS A 13 -28.25 -13.82 -3.79
N MET A 14 -28.37 -14.41 -2.59
CA MET A 14 -27.39 -14.26 -1.53
C MET A 14 -26.06 -14.93 -1.90
N GLN A 15 -26.09 -16.12 -2.50
CA GLN A 15 -24.88 -16.81 -2.97
C GLN A 15 -24.15 -15.98 -4.03
N GLU A 16 -24.87 -15.43 -5.01
CA GLU A 16 -24.27 -14.57 -6.03
C GLU A 16 -23.67 -13.30 -5.42
N TYR A 17 -24.37 -12.69 -4.46
CA TYR A 17 -23.85 -11.54 -3.74
C TYR A 17 -22.56 -11.86 -2.97
N LEU A 18 -22.51 -12.99 -2.25
CA LEU A 18 -21.30 -13.44 -1.56
C LEU A 18 -20.14 -13.71 -2.53
N ARG A 19 -20.44 -14.26 -3.72
CA ARG A 19 -19.44 -14.47 -4.78
C ARG A 19 -18.85 -13.14 -5.27
N LEU A 20 -19.71 -12.15 -5.53
CA LEU A 20 -19.29 -10.82 -5.96
C LEU A 20 -18.49 -10.09 -4.88
N LEU A 21 -18.90 -10.20 -3.61
CA LEU A 21 -18.15 -9.65 -2.48
C LEU A 21 -16.76 -10.26 -2.39
N LYS A 22 -16.65 -11.60 -2.48
CA LYS A 22 -15.36 -12.28 -2.46
C LYS A 22 -14.45 -11.82 -3.60
N ALA A 23 -14.99 -11.74 -4.82
CA ALA A 23 -14.25 -11.26 -5.98
C ALA A 23 -13.76 -9.82 -5.79
N LYS A 24 -14.60 -8.94 -5.22
CA LYS A 24 -14.21 -7.56 -4.91
C LYS A 24 -13.10 -7.50 -3.85
N THR A 25 -13.21 -8.28 -2.78
CA THR A 25 -12.17 -8.35 -1.74
C THR A 25 -10.85 -8.84 -2.31
N THR A 26 -10.87 -9.91 -3.12
CA THR A 26 -9.67 -10.41 -3.79
C THR A 26 -9.06 -9.37 -4.75
N SER A 27 -9.90 -8.66 -5.50
CA SER A 27 -9.44 -7.58 -6.38
C SER A 27 -8.80 -6.44 -5.60
N ILE A 28 -9.38 -6.02 -4.47
CA ILE A 28 -8.79 -5.00 -3.61
C ILE A 28 -7.42 -5.48 -3.12
N GLU A 29 -7.34 -6.70 -2.59
CA GLU A 29 -6.08 -7.24 -2.08
C GLU A 29 -4.98 -7.32 -3.15
N ALA A 30 -5.33 -7.79 -4.35
CA ALA A 30 -4.39 -7.93 -5.46
C ALA A 30 -3.92 -6.58 -6.03
N ASN A 31 -4.70 -5.51 -5.85
CA ASN A 31 -4.39 -4.17 -6.37
C ASN A 31 -3.90 -3.21 -5.28
N LYS A 32 -3.69 -3.69 -4.04
CA LYS A 32 -3.06 -2.87 -3.00
C LYS A 32 -1.64 -2.52 -3.42
N VAL A 33 -1.33 -1.24 -3.36
CA VAL A 33 0.04 -0.78 -3.50
C VAL A 33 0.80 -1.17 -2.25
N THR A 34 1.89 -1.90 -2.44
CA THR A 34 2.83 -2.30 -1.40
C THR A 34 3.97 -1.30 -1.30
N GLU A 35 4.62 -1.25 -0.16
CA GLU A 35 5.78 -0.39 0.08
C GLU A 35 6.92 -0.70 -0.90
N SER A 36 7.10 -1.98 -1.25
CA SER A 36 8.07 -2.40 -2.27
C SER A 36 7.75 -1.83 -3.66
N GLN A 37 6.48 -1.75 -4.05
CA GLN A 37 6.07 -1.11 -5.32
C GLN A 37 6.32 0.39 -5.28
N VAL A 38 6.12 1.06 -4.14
CA VAL A 38 6.45 2.48 -3.98
C VAL A 38 7.97 2.70 -4.13
N LEU A 39 8.79 1.84 -3.55
CA LEU A 39 10.25 1.91 -3.69
C LEU A 39 10.69 1.69 -5.14
N GLU A 40 10.14 0.70 -5.86
CA GLU A 40 10.48 0.51 -7.28
C GLU A 40 10.04 1.72 -8.11
N TYR A 41 8.88 2.31 -7.81
CA TYR A 41 8.46 3.55 -8.46
C TYR A 41 9.45 4.70 -8.23
N PHE A 42 9.96 4.88 -7.01
CA PHE A 42 11.01 5.88 -6.75
C PHE A 42 12.31 5.58 -7.49
N LYS A 43 12.68 4.30 -7.63
CA LYS A 43 13.87 3.86 -8.35
C LYS A 43 13.78 4.22 -9.84
N GLU A 44 12.64 3.96 -10.46
CA GLU A 44 12.37 4.25 -11.87
C GLU A 44 12.15 5.75 -12.16
N ASN A 45 11.82 6.55 -11.14
CA ASN A 45 11.46 7.97 -11.30
C ASN A 45 12.37 8.91 -10.47
N PRO A 46 13.59 9.23 -10.96
CA PRO A 46 14.58 10.03 -10.22
C PRO A 46 14.09 11.40 -9.76
N GLN A 47 13.29 12.09 -10.58
CA GLN A 47 12.78 13.42 -10.23
C GLN A 47 11.83 13.34 -9.03
N ILE A 48 10.94 12.34 -9.03
CA ILE A 48 10.00 12.11 -7.92
C ILE A 48 10.78 11.71 -6.66
N ARG A 49 11.75 10.81 -6.78
CA ARG A 49 12.63 10.42 -5.66
C ARG A 49 13.30 11.63 -5.02
N LYS A 50 13.91 12.53 -5.82
CA LYS A 50 14.56 13.74 -5.31
C LYS A 50 13.60 14.71 -4.63
N VAL A 51 12.40 14.89 -5.19
CA VAL A 51 11.35 15.72 -4.58
C VAL A 51 10.95 15.17 -3.19
N TYR A 52 10.68 13.87 -3.10
CA TYR A 52 10.29 13.25 -1.84
C TYR A 52 11.44 13.19 -0.83
N LYS A 53 12.68 12.98 -1.29
CA LYS A 53 13.87 13.09 -0.43
C LYS A 53 13.93 14.47 0.23
N GLY A 54 13.71 15.54 -0.54
CA GLY A 54 13.63 16.90 0.00
C GLY A 54 12.52 17.08 1.04
N TYR A 55 11.33 16.50 0.82
CA TYR A 55 10.26 16.53 1.81
C TYR A 55 10.63 15.77 3.08
N PHE A 56 11.17 14.57 2.96
CA PHE A 56 11.55 13.75 4.12
C PHE A 56 12.68 14.38 4.92
N ASP A 57 13.68 14.97 4.27
CA ASP A 57 14.77 15.64 4.98
C ASP A 57 14.26 16.84 5.79
N LYS A 58 13.33 17.62 5.23
CA LYS A 58 12.70 18.73 5.95
C LYS A 58 11.80 18.26 7.09
N GLU A 59 10.82 17.42 6.78
CA GLU A 59 9.76 17.06 7.72
C GLU A 59 10.25 16.09 8.82
N PHE A 60 11.24 15.23 8.52
CA PHE A 60 11.76 14.27 9.51
C PHE A 60 12.93 14.82 10.34
N THR A 61 13.37 16.06 10.14
CA THR A 61 14.50 16.65 10.89
C THR A 61 14.30 16.52 12.42
N HIS A 62 13.12 16.87 12.93
CA HIS A 62 12.86 16.87 14.37
C HIS A 62 12.78 15.45 14.96
N ILE A 63 12.14 14.51 14.27
CA ILE A 63 12.04 13.13 14.75
C ILE A 63 13.39 12.41 14.67
N LYS A 64 14.19 12.68 13.64
CA LYS A 64 15.58 12.16 13.54
C LYS A 64 16.44 12.66 14.71
N ALA A 65 16.28 13.92 15.13
CA ALA A 65 17.05 14.49 16.21
C ALA A 65 16.66 13.96 17.61
N ASN A 66 15.36 13.80 17.88
CA ASN A 66 14.87 13.47 19.22
C ASN A 66 14.60 11.97 19.43
N HIS A 67 14.20 11.26 18.36
CA HIS A 67 13.83 9.84 18.39
C HIS A 67 14.41 9.07 17.19
N PRO A 68 15.75 9.03 17.06
CA PRO A 68 16.41 8.32 15.95
C PRO A 68 16.10 6.81 15.96
N ASP A 69 15.77 6.24 17.10
CA ASP A 69 15.35 4.85 17.28
C ASP A 69 14.03 4.55 16.53
N ILE A 70 13.07 5.47 16.55
CA ILE A 70 11.82 5.34 15.79
C ILE A 70 12.12 5.34 14.29
N VAL A 71 12.95 6.27 13.82
CA VAL A 71 13.28 6.38 12.39
C VAL A 71 14.05 5.14 11.90
N LYS A 72 14.93 4.56 12.75
CA LYS A 72 15.62 3.31 12.45
C LYS A 72 14.67 2.12 12.28
N SER A 73 13.51 2.14 12.95
CA SER A 73 12.50 1.07 12.83
C SER A 73 11.74 1.10 11.50
N TRP A 74 11.79 2.21 10.75
CA TRP A 74 11.07 2.37 9.48
C TRP A 74 11.79 1.65 8.34
N LYS A 75 11.63 0.34 8.27
CA LYS A 75 12.29 -0.55 7.29
C LYS A 75 12.33 0.04 5.86
N TYR A 76 11.18 0.39 5.30
CA TYR A 76 11.09 0.87 3.92
C TYR A 76 11.66 2.28 3.71
N TYR A 77 11.62 3.13 4.74
CA TYR A 77 12.30 4.42 4.69
C TYR A 77 13.83 4.25 4.67
N GLN A 78 14.37 3.30 5.45
CA GLN A 78 15.80 2.98 5.40
C GLN A 78 16.22 2.43 4.03
N GLU A 79 15.36 1.64 3.37
CA GLU A 79 15.59 1.20 1.98
C GLU A 79 15.58 2.37 0.99
N PHE A 80 14.66 3.32 1.15
CA PHE A 80 14.62 4.55 0.35
C PHE A 80 15.88 5.41 0.51
N GLU A 81 16.38 5.62 1.73
CA GLU A 81 17.59 6.42 1.97
C GLU A 81 18.81 5.78 1.29
N ARG A 82 19.00 4.46 1.45
CA ARG A 82 20.08 3.71 0.75
C ARG A 82 19.97 3.84 -0.77
N MET A 83 18.77 3.73 -1.31
CA MET A 83 18.52 3.91 -2.74
C MET A 83 18.94 5.31 -3.23
N CYS A 84 18.63 6.37 -2.47
CA CYS A 84 19.07 7.72 -2.80
C CYS A 84 20.60 7.83 -2.76
N GLU A 85 21.25 7.24 -1.76
CA GLU A 85 22.72 7.22 -1.65
C GLU A 85 23.43 6.45 -2.77
N GLU A 86 22.77 5.46 -3.37
CA GLU A 86 23.33 4.67 -4.47
C GLU A 86 23.07 5.30 -5.84
N LEU A 87 21.87 5.86 -6.05
CA LEU A 87 21.39 6.28 -7.37
C LEU A 87 21.49 7.79 -7.64
N ASP A 88 21.63 8.62 -6.61
CA ASP A 88 21.69 10.09 -6.73
C ASP A 88 23.06 10.69 -6.37
N LYS A 89 24.10 9.85 -6.30
CA LYS A 89 25.51 10.29 -6.32
C LYS A 89 25.88 10.94 -7.64
#